data_AF-A0A1V2L6E5-F1
#
_entry.id   AF-A0A1V2L6E5-F1
#
_cell.length_a   1.000
_cell.length_b   1.000
_cell.length_c   1.000
_cell.angle_alpha   90.00
_cell.angle_beta   90.00
_cell.angle_gamma   90.00
#
_symmetry.space_group_name_H-M   'P 1'
#
loop_
_entity.id
_entity.type
_entity.pdbx_description
1 polymer ?
#
loop_
_entity_poly.entity_id
_entity_poly.type
_entity_poly.pdbx_seq_one_letter_code
_entity_poly.pdbx_strand_id
1 'polypeptide(L)'
;MLMMRTRYPSSLSSCSISRLIRHHSTKPPSYFSDHIPPTSPNTPAPLFSHNVSHSPSTSINRATTSLPPSDSSSATTNGNGTTRTALRDVSILISILALTYFAVDSYKTSLLLEQKMVEQGVAHMKGLAVAQNNFNQQRKKKEIMALNERRAAQKREMKMVYHIAMLRKQLVDKGLKPIEIDEALREFEKNVKLETSISNVSGTALWVIDESRE
;
A
#
# COMPACT_ATOMS: atom_id res chain seq x y z
N MET A 1 7.01 -64.76 -6.35
CA MET A 1 6.57 -63.90 -7.46
C MET A 1 7.27 -62.56 -7.30
N LEU A 2 8.44 -62.43 -7.93
CA LEU A 2 9.22 -61.19 -7.99
C LEU A 2 8.55 -60.21 -8.95
N MET A 3 8.38 -58.96 -8.55
CA MET A 3 8.34 -57.85 -9.51
C MET A 3 9.20 -56.69 -9.01
N MET A 4 10.39 -56.64 -9.59
CA MET A 4 11.21 -55.45 -9.76
C MET A 4 10.45 -54.41 -10.61
N ARG A 5 10.54 -53.13 -10.24
CA ARG A 5 10.45 -51.97 -11.15
C ARG A 5 11.29 -50.83 -10.55
N THR A 6 12.55 -50.74 -10.98
CA THR A 6 13.09 -49.72 -11.92
C THR A 6 13.12 -48.28 -11.37
N ARG A 7 14.34 -47.87 -10.95
CA ARG A 7 14.81 -46.47 -10.84
C ARG A 7 14.95 -45.86 -12.25
N TYR A 8 14.87 -44.52 -12.37
CA TYR A 8 15.63 -43.60 -13.26
C TYR A 8 14.99 -42.17 -13.15
N PRO A 9 15.58 -41.06 -13.63
CA PRO A 9 16.76 -40.38 -13.07
C PRO A 9 16.61 -38.83 -12.96
N SER A 10 17.68 -38.20 -12.46
CA SER A 10 18.29 -36.91 -12.91
C SER A 10 17.55 -35.56 -12.79
N SER A 11 18.15 -34.72 -11.94
CA SER A 11 18.57 -33.32 -12.15
C SER A 11 17.62 -32.29 -12.77
N LEU A 12 17.26 -31.30 -11.97
CA LEU A 12 17.12 -29.92 -12.44
C LEU A 12 17.91 -28.98 -11.53
N SER A 13 19.04 -28.54 -12.08
CA SER A 13 19.90 -27.46 -11.63
C SER A 13 19.12 -26.14 -11.63
N SER A 14 18.85 -25.59 -10.45
CA SER A 14 18.28 -24.24 -10.31
C SER A 14 19.39 -23.20 -10.43
N CYS A 15 19.48 -22.58 -11.59
CA CYS A 15 20.33 -21.44 -11.88
C CYS A 15 19.82 -20.23 -11.07
N SER A 16 20.54 -19.83 -10.01
CA SER A 16 20.20 -18.65 -9.21
C SER A 16 20.80 -17.40 -9.85
N ILE A 17 20.02 -16.75 -10.71
CA ILE A 17 20.31 -15.40 -11.21
C ILE A 17 19.92 -14.42 -10.11
N SER A 18 20.85 -14.17 -9.18
CA SER A 18 20.70 -13.12 -8.17
C SER A 18 20.84 -11.77 -8.85
N ARG A 19 19.68 -11.20 -9.21
CA ARG A 19 19.54 -9.84 -9.72
C ARG A 19 20.05 -8.83 -8.71
N LEU A 20 20.96 -7.99 -9.19
CA LEU A 20 21.42 -6.74 -8.61
C LEU A 20 20.23 -5.77 -8.49
N ILE A 21 19.52 -5.77 -7.37
CA ILE A 21 18.51 -4.74 -7.06
C ILE A 21 19.22 -3.62 -6.30
N ARG A 22 19.66 -2.64 -7.07
CA ARG A 22 20.12 -1.32 -6.62
C ARG A 22 19.00 -0.68 -5.80
N HIS A 23 19.24 -0.51 -4.49
CA HIS A 23 18.37 0.23 -3.59
C HIS A 23 18.37 1.72 -3.96
N HIS A 24 17.40 2.14 -4.78
CA HIS A 24 16.99 3.54 -4.82
C HIS A 24 16.04 3.79 -3.65
N SER A 25 16.60 4.37 -2.58
CA SER A 25 15.84 4.91 -1.45
C SER A 25 15.06 6.12 -1.92
N THR A 26 13.81 5.92 -2.35
CA THR A 26 12.89 7.02 -2.62
C THR A 26 12.24 7.42 -1.30
N LYS A 27 12.86 8.38 -0.61
CA LYS A 27 12.17 9.10 0.48
C LYS A 27 10.89 9.70 -0.12
N PRO A 28 9.71 9.46 0.47
CA PRO A 28 8.49 10.07 -0.03
C PRO A 28 8.55 11.61 0.12
N PRO A 29 7.91 12.36 -0.79
CA PRO A 29 7.90 13.82 -0.74
C PRO A 29 7.30 14.33 0.57
N SER A 30 8.03 15.21 1.25
CA SER A 30 7.73 15.77 2.58
C SER A 30 6.63 16.84 2.58
N TYR A 31 5.59 16.69 1.77
CA TYR A 31 4.53 17.71 1.65
C TYR A 31 3.49 17.63 2.77
N PHE A 32 3.51 16.60 3.61
CA PHE A 32 2.49 16.36 4.65
C PHE A 32 2.94 16.68 6.09
N SER A 33 4.18 17.12 6.30
CA SER A 33 4.72 17.34 7.65
C SER A 33 4.56 18.77 8.17
N ASP A 34 4.24 19.74 7.31
CA ASP A 34 4.34 21.18 7.65
C ASP A 34 3.04 21.82 8.18
N HIS A 35 2.00 21.03 8.50
CA HIS A 35 0.70 21.59 8.91
C HIS A 35 0.21 21.14 10.28
N ILE A 36 1.04 20.49 11.10
CA ILE A 36 0.66 20.12 12.46
C ILE A 36 1.13 21.23 13.41
N PRO A 37 0.23 22.05 13.99
CA PRO A 37 0.62 22.99 15.04
C PRO A 37 1.11 22.22 16.27
N PRO A 38 2.15 22.69 16.99
CA PRO A 38 2.67 22.00 18.15
C PRO A 38 1.63 21.99 19.28
N THR A 39 1.00 20.83 19.50
CA THR A 39 0.15 20.58 20.67
C THR A 39 1.02 20.30 21.90
N SER A 40 0.85 21.16 22.91
CA SER A 40 1.39 21.07 24.27
C SER A 40 1.14 19.69 24.93
N PRO A 41 2.06 19.18 25.79
CA PRO A 41 2.08 17.77 26.22
C PRO A 41 1.12 17.41 27.37
N ASN A 42 -0.01 18.09 27.57
CA ASN A 42 -0.95 17.75 28.66
C ASN A 42 -2.42 17.93 28.27
N THR A 43 -3.00 16.98 27.52
CA THR A 43 -4.47 16.81 27.49
C THR A 43 -4.83 15.36 27.12
N PRO A 44 -5.71 14.67 27.88
CA PRO A 44 -6.13 13.31 27.56
C PRO A 44 -7.00 13.25 26.31
N ALA A 45 -6.83 12.17 25.55
CA ALA A 45 -7.41 11.93 24.23
C ALA A 45 -8.94 12.09 24.16
N PRO A 46 -9.50 12.72 23.12
CA PRO A 46 -10.90 12.53 22.79
C PRO A 46 -11.09 11.25 21.96
N LEU A 47 -11.99 10.40 22.46
CA LEU A 47 -12.69 9.35 21.74
C LEU A 47 -13.38 9.90 20.48
N PHE A 48 -13.49 9.04 19.46
CA PHE A 48 -14.48 9.01 18.38
C PHE A 48 -15.21 10.33 18.01
N SER A 49 -15.16 10.73 16.74
CA SER A 49 -16.28 10.49 15.80
C SER A 49 -16.15 11.28 14.49
N HIS A 50 -16.87 10.77 13.49
CA HIS A 50 -17.35 11.37 12.23
C HIS A 50 -16.38 11.70 11.09
N ASN A 51 -16.33 10.75 10.14
CA ASN A 51 -16.97 10.90 8.82
C ASN A 51 -17.00 12.31 8.23
N VAL A 52 -16.09 12.61 7.30
CA VAL A 52 -16.28 13.68 6.32
C VAL A 52 -15.91 13.16 4.93
N SER A 53 -16.93 12.88 4.12
CA SER A 53 -16.83 12.84 2.67
C SER A 53 -16.17 14.11 2.18
N HIS A 54 -15.03 14.00 1.50
CA HIS A 54 -14.49 15.10 0.72
C HIS A 54 -14.95 14.91 -0.74
N SER A 55 -16.08 15.53 -1.04
CA SER A 55 -16.48 15.85 -2.40
C SER A 55 -15.47 16.83 -3.00
N PRO A 56 -15.00 16.68 -4.25
CA PRO A 56 -14.24 17.72 -4.90
C PRO A 56 -15.19 18.87 -5.25
N SER A 57 -15.11 19.96 -4.50
CA SER A 57 -15.78 21.23 -4.83
C SER A 57 -15.13 21.83 -6.07
N THR A 58 -15.83 21.75 -7.20
CA THR A 58 -15.55 22.51 -8.41
C THR A 58 -15.89 23.97 -8.14
N SER A 59 -14.88 24.83 -7.99
CA SER A 59 -15.08 26.28 -7.97
C SER A 59 -15.37 26.77 -9.40
N ILE A 60 -16.66 26.89 -9.70
CA ILE A 60 -17.13 27.66 -10.86
C ILE A 60 -16.94 29.13 -10.51
N ASN A 61 -15.87 29.74 -11.02
CA ASN A 61 -15.72 31.20 -11.04
C ASN A 61 -16.70 31.77 -12.07
N ARG A 62 -17.89 32.12 -11.57
CA ARG A 62 -18.90 32.93 -12.27
C ARG A 62 -18.46 34.40 -12.21
N ALA A 63 -17.73 34.85 -13.22
CA ALA A 63 -17.62 36.28 -13.50
C ALA A 63 -18.86 36.74 -14.27
N THR A 64 -19.85 37.23 -13.53
CA THR A 64 -20.92 38.10 -14.05
C THR A 64 -20.37 39.52 -14.14
N THR A 65 -20.06 40.00 -15.35
CA THR A 65 -20.02 41.45 -15.59
C THR A 65 -20.42 41.77 -17.04
N SER A 66 -21.61 42.39 -17.13
CA SER A 66 -22.08 43.37 -18.12
C SER A 66 -22.00 43.03 -19.61
N LEU A 67 -23.20 42.81 -20.18
CA LEU A 67 -23.51 43.14 -21.56
C LEU A 67 -23.19 44.61 -21.87
N PRO A 68 -22.59 44.95 -23.02
CA PRO A 68 -22.82 46.23 -23.66
C PRO A 68 -24.10 46.20 -24.50
N PRO A 69 -24.79 47.35 -24.64
CA PRO A 69 -26.04 47.47 -25.37
C PRO A 69 -25.83 47.28 -26.88
N SER A 70 -26.88 46.78 -27.51
CA SER A 70 -27.05 46.77 -28.96
C SER A 70 -27.11 48.20 -29.50
N ASP A 71 -26.04 48.64 -30.17
CA ASP A 71 -26.12 49.76 -31.11
C ASP A 71 -26.20 49.20 -32.53
N SER A 72 -27.44 49.00 -32.97
CA SER A 72 -27.80 48.86 -34.38
C SER A 72 -27.62 50.21 -35.07
N SER A 73 -26.39 50.54 -35.46
CA SER A 73 -26.12 51.57 -36.45
C SER A 73 -26.07 50.91 -37.83
N SER A 74 -27.25 50.79 -38.44
CA SER A 74 -27.41 50.54 -39.87
C SER A 74 -26.84 51.74 -40.65
N ALA A 75 -25.54 51.73 -40.89
CA ALA A 75 -24.90 52.62 -41.85
C ALA A 75 -25.20 52.10 -43.26
N THR A 76 -26.36 52.49 -43.78
CA THR A 76 -26.67 52.44 -45.21
C THR A 76 -25.75 53.44 -45.91
N THR A 77 -24.61 52.97 -46.42
CA THR A 77 -23.82 53.74 -47.39
C THR A 77 -24.00 53.12 -48.77
N ASN A 78 -25.04 53.58 -49.45
CA ASN A 78 -25.18 53.48 -50.89
C ASN A 78 -24.00 54.25 -51.51
N GLY A 79 -23.05 53.52 -52.07
CA GLY A 79 -21.90 54.08 -52.76
C GLY A 79 -21.41 53.08 -53.79
N ASN A 80 -21.91 53.23 -55.02
CA ASN A 80 -21.48 52.51 -56.21
C ASN A 80 -19.96 52.33 -56.25
N GLY A 81 -19.52 51.08 -56.22
CA GLY A 81 -18.13 50.68 -56.39
C GLY A 81 -18.04 49.17 -56.32
N THR A 82 -18.20 48.51 -57.45
CA THR A 82 -18.25 47.05 -57.67
C THR A 82 -17.07 46.27 -57.03
N THR A 83 -16.01 46.97 -56.64
CA THR A 83 -14.81 46.42 -55.98
C THR A 83 -14.89 46.40 -54.45
N ARG A 84 -15.68 47.27 -53.81
CA ARG A 84 -15.82 47.31 -52.34
C ARG A 84 -16.75 46.22 -51.79
N THR A 85 -17.76 45.81 -52.55
CA THR A 85 -18.61 44.66 -52.24
C THR A 85 -17.82 43.36 -52.30
N ALA A 86 -16.98 43.18 -53.32
CA ALA A 86 -16.10 42.01 -53.45
C ALA A 86 -15.12 41.86 -52.27
N LEU A 87 -14.54 42.96 -51.77
CA LEU A 87 -13.67 42.92 -50.58
C LEU A 87 -14.43 42.58 -49.29
N ARG A 88 -15.69 43.02 -49.17
CA ARG A 88 -16.57 42.62 -48.06
C ARG A 88 -16.91 41.14 -48.13
N ASP A 89 -17.24 40.62 -49.30
CA ASP A 89 -17.55 39.21 -49.49
C ASP A 89 -16.33 38.32 -49.19
N VAL A 90 -15.13 38.75 -49.59
CA VAL A 90 -13.87 38.08 -49.22
C VAL A 90 -13.65 38.10 -47.71
N SER A 91 -13.92 39.21 -47.03
CA SER A 91 -13.79 39.29 -45.57
C SER A 91 -14.75 38.35 -44.85
N ILE A 92 -15.98 38.22 -45.34
CA ILE A 92 -16.99 37.29 -44.81
C ILE A 92 -16.54 35.84 -45.01
N LEU A 93 -16.03 35.50 -46.21
CA LEU A 93 -15.50 34.16 -46.47
C LEU A 93 -14.31 33.83 -45.57
N ILE A 94 -13.38 34.78 -45.36
CA ILE A 94 -12.26 34.61 -44.45
C ILE A 94 -12.74 34.43 -43.00
N SER A 95 -13.74 35.20 -42.56
CA SER A 95 -14.32 35.05 -41.23
C SER A 95 -15.00 33.69 -41.04
N ILE A 96 -15.77 33.22 -42.03
CA ILE A 96 -16.41 31.89 -41.99
C ILE A 96 -15.34 30.80 -41.97
N LEU A 97 -14.28 30.93 -42.77
CA LEU A 97 -13.16 29.99 -42.82
C LEU A 97 -12.39 29.94 -41.49
N ALA A 98 -12.10 31.10 -40.90
CA ALA A 98 -11.42 31.18 -39.61
C ALA A 98 -12.29 30.59 -38.49
N LEU A 99 -13.59 30.88 -38.49
CA LEU A 99 -14.53 30.34 -37.50
C LEU A 99 -14.67 28.81 -37.63
N THR A 100 -14.78 28.29 -38.87
CA THR A 100 -14.83 26.84 -39.10
C THR A 100 -13.53 26.15 -38.72
N TYR A 101 -12.37 26.75 -39.03
CA TYR A 101 -11.09 26.23 -38.59
C TYR A 101 -10.98 26.18 -37.05
N PHE A 102 -11.36 27.26 -36.37
CA PHE A 102 -11.36 27.33 -34.91
C PHE A 102 -12.33 26.32 -34.29
N ALA A 103 -13.51 26.14 -34.86
CA ALA A 103 -14.48 25.14 -34.40
C ALA A 103 -13.93 23.72 -34.51
N VAL A 104 -13.25 23.39 -35.62
CA VAL A 104 -12.62 22.08 -35.82
C VAL A 104 -11.46 21.85 -34.84
N ASP A 105 -10.64 22.87 -34.56
CA ASP A 105 -9.52 22.77 -33.62
C ASP A 105 -10.01 22.61 -32.17
N SER A 106 -11.03 23.38 -31.77
CA SER A 106 -11.68 23.25 -30.46
C SER A 106 -12.31 21.86 -30.28
N TYR A 107 -12.88 21.28 -31.33
CA TYR A 107 -13.43 19.94 -31.27
C TYR A 107 -12.33 18.88 -31.08
N LYS A 108 -11.23 18.96 -31.84
CA LYS A 108 -10.10 18.03 -31.74
C LYS A 108 -9.44 18.08 -30.36
N THR A 109 -9.25 19.27 -29.81
CA THR A 109 -8.67 19.45 -28.48
C THR A 109 -9.57 18.89 -27.38
N SER A 110 -10.88 19.10 -27.47
CA SER A 110 -11.86 18.52 -26.55
C SER A 110 -11.82 16.99 -26.56
N LEU A 111 -11.79 16.38 -27.75
CA LEU A 111 -11.76 14.93 -27.91
C LEU A 111 -10.46 14.32 -27.34
N LEU A 112 -9.33 14.98 -27.53
CA LEU A 112 -8.04 14.55 -26.98
C LEU A 112 -8.02 14.65 -25.45
N LEU A 113 -8.60 15.71 -24.88
CA LEU A 113 -8.73 15.89 -23.43
C LEU A 113 -9.65 14.85 -22.81
N GLU A 114 -10.78 14.54 -23.45
CA GLU A 114 -11.68 13.47 -23.02
C GLU A 114 -10.97 12.12 -23.02
N GLN A 115 -10.22 11.80 -24.08
CA GLN A 115 -9.44 10.58 -24.13
C GLN A 115 -8.42 10.51 -22.97
N LYS A 116 -7.66 11.58 -22.74
CA LYS A 116 -6.71 11.64 -21.62
C LYS A 116 -7.39 11.50 -20.27
N MET A 117 -8.57 12.09 -20.09
CA MET A 117 -9.35 11.97 -18.87
C MET A 117 -9.77 10.53 -18.62
N VAL A 118 -10.27 9.84 -19.66
CA VAL A 118 -10.64 8.42 -19.59
C VAL A 118 -9.42 7.56 -19.26
N GLU A 119 -8.29 7.80 -19.93
CA GLU A 119 -7.04 7.08 -19.66
C GLU A 119 -6.56 7.26 -18.21
N GLN A 120 -6.61 8.50 -17.70
CA GLN A 120 -6.27 8.80 -16.30
C GLN A 120 -7.25 8.13 -15.32
N GLY A 121 -8.55 8.14 -15.62
CA GLY A 121 -9.56 7.46 -14.82
C GLY A 121 -9.30 5.96 -14.73
N VAL A 122 -9.03 5.31 -15.86
CA VAL A 122 -8.68 3.89 -15.93
C VAL A 122 -7.38 3.59 -15.19
N ALA A 123 -6.35 4.44 -15.35
CA ALA A 123 -5.08 4.28 -14.66
C ALA A 123 -5.25 4.39 -13.13
N HIS A 124 -6.05 5.36 -12.66
CA HIS A 124 -6.35 5.54 -11.26
C HIS A 124 -7.11 4.34 -10.68
N MET A 125 -8.15 3.86 -11.37
CA MET A 125 -8.88 2.65 -10.97
C MET A 125 -7.99 1.41 -10.90
N LYS A 126 -7.09 1.23 -11.87
CA LYS A 126 -6.09 0.15 -11.84
C LYS A 126 -5.15 0.31 -10.65
N GLY A 127 -4.69 1.53 -10.36
CA GLY A 127 -3.86 1.84 -9.19
C GLY A 127 -4.54 1.45 -7.88
N LEU A 128 -5.82 1.82 -7.70
CA LEU A 128 -6.61 1.46 -6.54
C LEU A 128 -6.79 -0.06 -6.41
N ALA A 129 -7.11 -0.76 -7.51
CA ALA A 129 -7.27 -2.21 -7.50
C ALA A 129 -5.98 -2.93 -7.10
N VAL A 130 -4.82 -2.47 -7.58
CA VAL A 130 -3.50 -3.00 -7.20
C VAL A 130 -3.21 -2.72 -5.73
N ALA A 131 -3.47 -1.50 -5.24
CA ALA A 131 -3.29 -1.15 -3.84
C ALA A 131 -4.15 -2.01 -2.91
N GLN A 132 -5.42 -2.24 -3.26
CA GLN A 132 -6.33 -3.11 -2.53
C GLN A 132 -5.84 -4.57 -2.52
N ASN A 133 -5.37 -5.08 -3.66
CA ASN A 133 -4.80 -6.43 -3.74
C ASN A 133 -3.55 -6.56 -2.85
N ASN A 134 -2.64 -5.59 -2.90
CA ASN A 134 -1.44 -5.57 -2.08
C ASN A 134 -1.78 -5.55 -0.58
N PHE A 135 -2.76 -4.75 -0.16
CA PHE A 135 -3.23 -4.73 1.22
C PHE A 135 -3.75 -6.11 1.67
N ASN A 136 -4.58 -6.74 0.84
CA ASN A 136 -5.10 -8.08 1.12
C ASN A 136 -3.99 -9.13 1.21
N GLN A 137 -2.98 -9.08 0.34
CA GLN A 137 -1.82 -9.97 0.41
C GLN A 137 -1.00 -9.75 1.68
N GLN A 138 -0.77 -8.51 2.08
CA GLN A 138 -0.05 -8.19 3.31
C GLN A 138 -0.81 -8.70 4.55
N ARG A 139 -2.14 -8.54 4.58
CA ARG A 139 -2.98 -9.09 5.65
C ARG A 139 -2.85 -10.61 5.75
N LYS A 140 -2.97 -11.32 4.62
CA LYS A 140 -2.80 -12.78 4.56
C LYS A 140 -1.40 -13.21 5.00
N LYS A 141 -0.35 -12.50 4.60
CA LYS A 141 1.03 -12.80 5.02
C LYS A 141 1.20 -12.68 6.54
N LYS A 142 0.65 -11.63 7.15
CA LYS A 142 0.68 -11.46 8.61
C LYS A 142 -0.06 -12.59 9.33
N GLU A 143 -1.22 -12.99 8.82
CA GLU A 143 -2.01 -14.09 9.38
C GLU A 143 -1.27 -15.43 9.31
N ILE A 144 -0.68 -15.76 8.16
CA ILE A 144 0.13 -16.97 7.99
C ILE A 144 1.34 -16.96 8.92
N MET A 145 2.02 -15.81 9.05
CA MET A 145 3.15 -15.66 9.95
C MET A 145 2.75 -15.92 11.41
N ALA A 146 1.65 -15.33 11.86
CA ALA A 146 1.13 -15.53 13.22
C ALA A 146 0.74 -17.00 13.47
N LEU A 147 0.13 -17.67 12.49
CA LEU A 147 -0.18 -19.10 12.59
C LEU A 147 1.07 -19.96 12.65
N ASN A 148 2.11 -19.61 11.87
CA ASN A 148 3.36 -20.34 11.87
C ASN A 148 4.14 -20.17 13.19
N GLU A 149 4.13 -18.96 13.75
CA GLU A 149 4.69 -18.69 15.07
C GLU A 149 4.00 -19.53 16.16
N ARG A 150 2.66 -19.56 16.17
CA ARG A 150 1.88 -20.40 17.09
C ARG A 150 2.22 -21.88 16.94
N ARG A 151 2.29 -22.38 15.70
CA ARG A 151 2.67 -23.78 15.43
C ARG A 151 4.11 -24.07 15.89
N ALA A 152 5.04 -23.14 15.70
CA ALA A 152 6.42 -23.29 16.15
C ALA A 152 6.51 -23.30 17.69
N ALA A 153 5.75 -22.45 18.38
CA ALA A 153 5.64 -22.46 19.84
C ALA A 153 5.08 -23.80 20.35
N GLN A 154 3.96 -24.27 19.80
CA GLN A 154 3.37 -25.58 20.16
C GLN A 154 4.34 -26.74 19.90
N LYS A 155 5.11 -26.70 18.80
CA LYS A 155 6.12 -27.74 18.53
C LYS A 155 7.23 -27.74 19.57
N ARG A 156 7.67 -26.56 20.04
CA ARG A 156 8.66 -26.45 21.12
C ARG A 156 8.10 -26.98 22.44
N GLU A 157 6.88 -26.59 22.80
CA GLU A 157 6.19 -27.08 23.99
C GLU A 157 6.02 -28.61 23.95
N MET A 158 5.57 -29.17 22.83
CA MET A 158 5.41 -30.61 22.67
C MET A 158 6.74 -31.36 22.83
N LYS A 159 7.84 -30.83 22.26
CA LYS A 159 9.18 -31.40 22.45
C LYS A 159 9.61 -31.35 23.92
N MET A 160 9.40 -30.22 24.59
CA MET A 160 9.71 -30.07 26.01
C MET A 160 8.94 -31.06 26.86
N VAL A 161 7.62 -31.17 26.66
CA VAL A 161 6.77 -32.15 27.35
C VAL A 161 7.26 -33.57 27.11
N TYR A 162 7.62 -33.91 25.87
CA TYR A 162 8.17 -35.22 25.55
C TYR A 162 9.49 -35.50 26.27
N HIS A 163 10.44 -34.55 26.27
CA HIS A 163 11.71 -34.70 26.96
C HIS A 163 11.53 -34.83 28.47
N ILE A 164 10.63 -34.05 29.07
CA ILE A 164 10.30 -34.16 30.50
C ILE A 164 9.73 -35.55 30.83
N ALA A 165 8.79 -36.05 30.01
CA ALA A 165 8.23 -37.38 30.20
C ALA A 165 9.30 -38.48 30.06
N MET A 166 10.20 -38.34 29.08
CA MET A 166 11.32 -39.27 28.89
C MET A 166 12.27 -39.27 30.10
N LEU A 167 12.67 -38.11 30.59
CA LEU A 167 13.54 -37.98 31.76
C LEU A 167 12.90 -38.57 33.01
N ARG A 168 11.59 -38.33 33.23
CA ARG A 168 10.84 -38.95 34.32
C ARG A 168 10.87 -40.47 34.25
N LYS A 169 10.66 -41.04 33.06
CA LYS A 169 10.77 -42.48 32.84
C LYS A 169 12.18 -42.99 33.17
N GLN A 170 13.21 -42.33 32.66
CA GLN A 170 14.61 -42.71 32.93
C GLN A 170 14.99 -42.66 34.42
N LEU A 171 14.44 -41.72 35.19
CA LEU A 171 14.64 -41.67 36.64
C LEU A 171 13.99 -42.87 37.33
N VAL A 172 12.75 -43.18 36.96
CA VAL A 172 12.02 -44.35 37.47
C VAL A 172 12.77 -45.65 37.16
N ASP A 173 13.26 -45.80 35.92
CA ASP A 173 14.02 -46.98 35.49
C ASP A 173 15.34 -47.16 36.29
N LYS A 174 15.91 -46.06 36.83
CA LYS A 174 17.10 -46.06 37.69
C LYS A 174 16.78 -46.17 39.19
N GLY A 175 15.50 -46.35 39.57
CA GLY A 175 15.07 -46.44 40.96
C GLY A 175 15.03 -45.10 41.72
N LEU A 176 15.16 -43.98 41.01
CA LEU A 176 15.05 -42.64 41.59
C LEU A 176 13.62 -42.11 41.44
N LYS A 177 13.04 -41.57 42.51
CA LYS A 177 11.68 -41.01 42.47
C LYS A 177 11.69 -39.64 41.78
N PRO A 178 10.93 -39.43 40.68
CA PRO A 178 10.83 -38.12 40.05
C PRO A 178 10.17 -37.10 40.98
N ILE A 179 10.64 -35.86 40.94
CA ILE A 179 10.04 -34.73 41.65
C ILE A 179 8.63 -34.44 41.10
N GLU A 180 7.70 -34.13 42.01
CA GLU A 180 6.32 -33.78 41.66
C GLU A 180 6.25 -32.45 40.92
N ILE A 181 5.25 -32.30 40.04
CA ILE A 181 5.10 -31.13 39.18
C ILE A 181 5.01 -29.84 40.00
N ASP A 182 4.31 -29.88 41.14
CA ASP A 182 4.04 -28.71 41.98
C ASP A 182 5.26 -28.25 42.79
N GLU A 183 6.18 -29.16 43.10
CA GLU A 183 7.45 -28.83 43.74
C GLU A 183 8.43 -28.23 42.72
N ALA A 184 8.53 -28.84 41.53
CA ALA A 184 9.33 -28.30 40.43
C ALA A 184 8.84 -26.91 39.98
N LEU A 185 7.53 -26.66 39.97
CA LEU A 185 6.98 -25.35 39.63
C LEU A 185 7.34 -24.29 40.67
N ARG A 186 7.28 -24.63 41.97
CA ARG A 186 7.71 -23.73 43.06
C ARG A 186 9.19 -23.37 42.97
N GLU A 187 10.06 -24.35 42.69
CA GLU A 187 11.49 -24.09 42.49
C GLU A 187 11.75 -23.25 41.23
N PHE A 188 11.01 -23.49 40.14
CA PHE A 188 11.11 -22.70 38.92
C PHE A 188 10.70 -21.23 39.14
N GLU A 189 9.58 -20.99 39.80
CA GLU A 189 9.14 -19.63 40.13
C GLU A 189 10.12 -18.91 41.05
N LYS A 190 10.74 -19.64 41.99
CA LYS A 190 11.75 -19.08 42.90
C LYS A 190 13.05 -18.75 42.19
N ASN A 191 13.55 -19.62 41.32
CA ASN A 191 14.90 -19.48 40.77
C ASN A 191 14.92 -18.79 39.40
N VAL A 192 13.99 -19.12 38.49
CA VAL A 192 14.02 -18.65 37.10
C VAL A 192 13.27 -17.33 36.92
N LYS A 193 12.10 -17.18 37.55
CA LYS A 193 11.29 -15.95 37.42
C LYS A 193 11.99 -14.73 38.04
N LEU A 194 12.68 -14.94 39.17
CA LEU A 194 13.48 -13.91 39.85
C LEU A 194 14.72 -13.51 39.06
N GLU A 195 15.38 -14.44 38.38
CA GLU A 195 16.54 -14.16 37.54
C GLU A 195 16.16 -13.39 36.26
N THR A 196 14.98 -13.68 35.70
CA THR A 196 14.46 -12.98 34.50
C THR A 196 14.13 -11.51 34.79
N SER A 197 13.65 -11.18 36.00
CA SER A 197 13.42 -9.78 36.41
C SER A 197 14.70 -8.96 36.57
N ILE A 198 15.82 -9.60 36.90
CA ILE A 198 17.13 -8.95 37.00
C ILE A 198 17.74 -8.77 35.60
N SER A 199 17.58 -9.73 34.69
CA SER A 199 18.12 -9.63 33.32
C SER A 199 17.35 -8.67 32.40
N ASN A 200 16.05 -8.46 32.64
CA ASN A 200 15.25 -7.50 31.86
C ASN A 200 15.67 -6.03 32.08
N VAL A 201 16.36 -5.72 33.18
CA VAL A 201 16.98 -4.40 33.42
C VAL A 201 18.31 -4.25 32.66
N SER A 202 18.95 -5.35 32.29
CA SER A 202 20.23 -5.35 31.55
C SER A 202 20.08 -5.48 30.03
N GLY A 203 18.86 -5.59 29.49
CA GLY A 203 18.58 -5.58 28.05
C GLY A 203 19.11 -6.77 27.24
N THR A 204 19.76 -7.73 27.88
CA THR A 204 20.29 -8.95 27.26
C THR A 204 19.30 -10.09 27.44
N ALA A 205 18.43 -10.29 26.45
CA ALA A 205 17.69 -11.53 26.31
C ALA A 205 18.69 -12.69 26.15
N LEU A 206 18.83 -13.51 27.19
CA LEU A 206 19.60 -14.75 27.15
C LEU A 206 18.83 -15.77 26.32
N TRP A 207 18.97 -15.70 25.00
CA TRP A 207 18.67 -16.85 24.16
C TRP A 207 19.73 -17.90 24.50
N VAL A 208 19.32 -18.98 25.17
CA VAL A 208 20.16 -20.17 25.29
C VAL A 208 20.47 -20.62 23.86
N ILE A 209 21.68 -20.35 23.41
CA ILE A 209 22.18 -20.80 22.11
C ILE A 209 22.35 -22.31 22.24
N ASP A 210 21.52 -23.05 21.52
CA ASP A 210 21.57 -24.50 21.49
C ASP A 210 22.77 -24.92 20.63
N GLU A 211 23.95 -25.01 21.25
CA GLU A 211 25.18 -25.54 20.64
C GLU A 211 25.23 -27.08 20.66
N SER A 212 24.09 -27.77 20.74
CA SER A 212 24.04 -29.25 20.67
C SER A 212 23.90 -29.74 19.22
N ARG A 213 24.80 -29.30 18.35
CA ARG A 213 24.91 -29.76 16.95
C ARG A 213 26.24 -30.48 16.73
N GLU A 214 26.31 -31.70 17.20
CA GLU A 214 27.18 -32.77 16.68
C GLU A 214 26.33 -33.99 16.30
#